data_AF-A0A1W9V7N6-F1
#
_entry.id   AF-A0A1W9V7N6-F1
#
_cell.length_a   1.000
_cell.length_b   1.000
_cell.length_c   1.000
_cell.angle_alpha   90.00
_cell.angle_beta   90.00
_cell.angle_gamma   90.00
#
_symmetry.space_group_name_H-M   'P 1'
#
loop_
_entity.id
_entity.type
_entity.pdbx_description
1 polymer ?
#
loop_
_entity_poly.entity_id
_entity_poly.type
_entity_poly.pdbx_seq_one_letter_code
_entity_poly.pdbx_strand_id
1 'polypeptide(L)'
;MKNAKLFVVILALALLSLALTSCGGDAAPAASSEASEGYQVTALTDEGRACVECHATETHGIVSDWDNSRHADEGVSCIDCHEVEADSPMALSGVEGHEDLTVTVSMLVPPAVCGECHEDEVVQAHQSGHERAGVQVEGKDSMQTLIHTHEGRGSEELSNASNETGCMQCHGITIEVDDTGHP
;
A
#
# COMPACT_ATOMS: atom_id res chain seq x y z
N MET A 1 -27.08 60.03 -2.10
CA MET A 1 -27.29 58.61 -1.75
C MET A 1 -27.04 57.62 -2.90
N LYS A 2 -27.37 57.93 -4.17
CA LYS A 2 -27.08 57.04 -5.32
C LYS A 2 -25.57 56.79 -5.54
N ASN A 3 -24.74 57.81 -5.38
CA ASN A 3 -23.30 57.73 -5.64
C ASN A 3 -22.55 56.90 -4.58
N ALA A 4 -23.06 56.84 -3.35
CA ALA A 4 -22.48 56.01 -2.27
C ALA A 4 -22.72 54.51 -2.53
N LYS A 5 -23.90 54.14 -3.04
CA LYS A 5 -24.20 52.76 -3.43
C LYS A 5 -23.33 52.30 -4.61
N LEU A 6 -23.07 53.20 -5.57
CA LEU A 6 -22.18 52.91 -6.69
C LEU A 6 -20.73 52.69 -6.23
N PHE A 7 -20.24 53.52 -5.29
CA PHE A 7 -18.91 53.35 -4.72
C PHE A 7 -18.76 52.04 -3.95
N VAL A 8 -19.76 51.64 -3.16
CA VAL A 8 -19.74 50.38 -2.41
C VAL A 8 -19.73 49.16 -3.36
N VAL A 9 -20.48 49.22 -4.46
CA VAL A 9 -20.49 48.14 -5.47
C VAL A 9 -19.15 48.04 -6.20
N ILE A 10 -18.53 49.17 -6.57
CA ILE A 10 -17.22 49.18 -7.22
C ILE A 10 -16.14 48.66 -6.26
N LEU A 11 -16.19 49.05 -4.97
CA LEU A 11 -15.24 48.57 -3.97
C LEU A 11 -15.40 47.06 -3.69
N ALA A 12 -16.64 46.56 -3.65
CA ALA A 12 -16.92 45.14 -3.47
C ALA A 12 -16.46 44.30 -4.68
N LEU A 13 -16.64 44.80 -5.91
CA LEU A 13 -16.14 44.15 -7.13
C LEU A 13 -14.61 44.15 -7.18
N ALA A 14 -13.95 45.24 -6.78
CA ALA A 14 -12.50 45.33 -6.72
C ALA A 14 -11.89 44.35 -5.70
N LEU A 15 -12.53 44.20 -4.53
CA LEU A 15 -12.12 43.24 -3.50
C LEU A 15 -12.35 41.79 -3.95
N LEU A 16 -13.43 41.52 -4.70
CA LEU A 16 -13.71 40.19 -5.24
C LEU A 16 -12.71 39.79 -6.34
N SER A 17 -12.27 40.75 -7.18
CA SER A 17 -11.20 40.49 -8.16
C SER A 17 -9.84 40.23 -7.52
N LEU A 18 -9.56 40.79 -6.34
CA LEU A 18 -8.30 40.56 -5.63
C LEU A 18 -8.24 39.17 -4.96
N ALA A 19 -9.39 38.61 -4.57
CA ALA A 19 -9.48 37.25 -4.01
C ALA A 19 -9.28 36.14 -5.06
N LEU A 20 -9.54 36.42 -6.34
CA LEU A 20 -9.41 35.43 -7.43
C LEU A 20 -7.98 35.29 -7.99
N THR A 21 -7.07 36.23 -7.68
CA THR A 21 -5.67 36.18 -8.14
C THR A 21 -4.77 35.31 -7.23
N SER A 22 -5.27 34.83 -6.09
CA SER A 22 -4.48 34.03 -5.14
C SER A 22 -4.50 32.51 -5.38
N CYS A 23 -5.18 32.03 -6.44
CA CYS A 23 -5.20 30.60 -6.80
C CYS A 23 -4.33 30.26 -8.02
N GLY A 24 -3.43 31.16 -8.42
CA GLY A 24 -2.34 30.81 -9.34
C GLY A 24 -1.32 29.95 -8.61
N GLY A 25 -1.62 28.67 -8.44
CA GLY A 25 -0.65 27.69 -7.98
C GLY A 25 0.54 27.70 -8.92
N ASP A 26 1.74 27.84 -8.36
CA ASP A 26 2.99 27.54 -9.06
C ASP A 26 2.85 26.13 -9.64
N ALA A 27 2.67 26.05 -10.97
CA ALA A 27 2.86 24.80 -11.67
C ALA A 27 4.30 24.40 -11.40
N ALA A 28 4.48 23.40 -10.53
CA ALA A 28 5.76 22.76 -10.33
C ALA A 28 6.35 22.45 -11.71
N PRO A 29 7.64 22.76 -11.96
CA PRO A 29 8.26 22.39 -13.21
C PRO A 29 8.07 20.89 -13.38
N ALA A 30 7.48 20.48 -14.50
CA ALA A 30 7.42 19.08 -14.88
C ALA A 30 8.84 18.53 -14.82
N ALA A 31 9.09 17.63 -13.87
CA ALA A 31 10.35 16.92 -13.81
C ALA A 31 10.51 16.18 -15.14
N SER A 32 11.44 16.66 -15.96
CA SER A 32 11.90 15.92 -17.11
C SER A 32 12.61 14.67 -16.58
N SER A 33 11.95 13.53 -16.67
CA SER A 33 12.58 12.23 -16.48
C SER A 33 13.53 11.99 -17.66
N GLU A 34 14.74 12.50 -17.53
CA GLU A 34 15.88 11.98 -18.28
C GLU A 34 16.04 10.53 -17.77
N ALA A 35 15.75 9.56 -18.63
CA ALA A 35 15.93 8.14 -18.31
C ALA A 35 17.39 7.91 -17.91
N SER A 36 17.64 7.65 -16.63
CA SER A 36 18.96 7.24 -16.18
C SER A 36 19.23 5.82 -16.68
N GLU A 37 20.30 5.66 -17.45
CA GLU A 37 20.93 4.37 -17.70
C GLU A 37 21.48 3.84 -16.36
N GLY A 38 20.64 3.08 -15.64
CA GLY A 38 20.99 2.36 -14.41
C GLY A 38 20.17 2.77 -13.18
N TYR A 39 19.66 1.75 -12.48
CA TYR A 39 19.01 1.82 -11.18
C TYR A 39 19.93 2.53 -10.16
N GLN A 40 19.45 3.61 -9.54
CA GLN A 40 20.23 4.47 -8.65
C GLN A 40 20.19 3.92 -7.22
N VAL A 41 20.74 2.73 -7.01
CA VAL A 41 20.65 2.08 -5.70
C VAL A 41 21.84 2.46 -4.81
N THR A 42 21.55 2.87 -3.59
CA THR A 42 22.51 2.81 -2.47
C THR A 42 23.09 1.38 -2.38
N ALA A 43 24.31 1.22 -1.85
CA ALA A 43 25.01 -0.06 -1.92
C ALA A 43 24.24 -1.21 -1.22
N LEU A 44 23.59 -2.07 -2.00
CA LEU A 44 22.94 -3.30 -1.53
C LEU A 44 23.97 -4.38 -1.17
N THR A 45 23.53 -5.33 -0.34
CA THR A 45 24.18 -6.64 -0.18
C THR A 45 24.22 -7.41 -1.50
N ASP A 46 25.11 -8.39 -1.60
CA ASP A 46 25.21 -9.22 -2.81
C ASP A 46 23.91 -10.03 -3.02
N GLU A 47 23.32 -10.52 -1.93
CA GLU A 47 22.04 -11.23 -1.94
C GLU A 47 20.89 -10.31 -2.41
N GLY A 48 20.76 -9.11 -1.85
CA GLY A 48 19.74 -8.15 -2.27
C GLY A 48 19.88 -7.74 -3.74
N ARG A 49 21.13 -7.59 -4.22
CA ARG A 49 21.41 -7.32 -5.63
C ARG A 49 21.01 -8.48 -6.53
N ALA A 50 21.27 -9.72 -6.13
CA ALA A 50 20.90 -10.91 -6.91
C ALA A 50 19.36 -11.00 -7.11
N CYS A 51 18.59 -10.68 -6.05
CA CYS A 51 17.13 -10.57 -6.14
C CYS A 51 16.71 -9.52 -7.18
N VAL A 52 17.25 -8.31 -7.09
CA VAL A 52 16.92 -7.20 -8.01
C VAL A 52 17.28 -7.56 -9.46
N GLU A 53 18.46 -8.12 -9.71
CA GLU A 53 18.91 -8.44 -11.07
C GLU A 53 18.06 -9.52 -11.74
N CYS A 54 17.72 -10.58 -11.01
CA CYS A 54 16.84 -11.64 -11.52
C CYS A 54 15.42 -11.10 -11.75
N HIS A 55 14.84 -10.43 -10.75
CA HIS A 55 13.47 -9.92 -10.84
C HIS A 55 13.31 -8.72 -11.77
N ALA A 56 14.37 -8.00 -12.13
CA ALA A 56 14.30 -6.97 -13.17
C ALA A 56 13.93 -7.56 -14.53
N THR A 57 14.21 -8.86 -14.73
CA THR A 57 13.86 -9.63 -15.92
C THR A 57 12.52 -10.34 -15.74
N GLU A 58 12.36 -11.10 -14.65
CA GLU A 58 11.18 -11.96 -14.46
C GLU A 58 9.92 -11.17 -14.06
N THR A 59 10.08 -10.13 -13.23
CA THR A 59 8.98 -9.31 -12.70
C THR A 59 9.32 -7.82 -12.75
N HIS A 60 9.67 -7.33 -13.94
CA HIS A 60 10.15 -5.97 -14.17
C HIS A 60 9.31 -4.87 -13.49
N GLY A 61 7.97 -5.03 -13.47
CA GLY A 61 7.07 -4.07 -12.84
C GLY A 61 7.31 -3.90 -11.33
N ILE A 62 7.63 -4.99 -10.62
CA ILE A 62 7.89 -4.97 -9.17
C ILE A 62 9.20 -4.24 -8.89
N VAL A 63 10.26 -4.57 -9.64
CA VAL A 63 11.57 -3.91 -9.46
C VAL A 63 11.50 -2.44 -9.81
N SER A 64 10.74 -2.07 -10.85
CA SER A 64 10.52 -0.67 -11.21
C SER A 64 9.80 0.10 -10.09
N ASP A 65 8.78 -0.49 -9.45
CA ASP A 65 8.07 0.17 -8.35
C ASP A 65 9.00 0.35 -7.12
N TRP A 66 9.77 -0.67 -6.77
CA TRP A 66 10.77 -0.59 -5.71
C TRP A 66 11.84 0.46 -5.99
N ASP A 67 12.43 0.50 -7.18
CA ASP A 67 13.49 1.45 -7.55
C ASP A 67 13.01 2.91 -7.51
N ASN A 68 11.72 3.15 -7.75
CA ASN A 68 11.11 4.48 -7.63
C ASN A 68 10.67 4.82 -6.19
N SER A 69 11.00 4.00 -5.19
CA SER A 69 10.61 4.18 -3.80
C SER A 69 11.71 4.77 -2.92
N ARG A 70 11.32 5.33 -1.77
CA ARG A 70 12.29 5.75 -0.74
C ARG A 70 13.07 4.60 -0.14
N HIS A 71 12.53 3.38 -0.16
CA HIS A 71 13.25 2.21 0.33
C HIS A 71 14.48 1.91 -0.54
N ALA A 72 14.37 2.05 -1.87
CA ALA A 72 15.53 1.93 -2.75
C ALA A 72 16.56 3.04 -2.54
N ASP A 73 16.11 4.30 -2.38
CA ASP A 73 16.99 5.45 -2.06
C ASP A 73 17.84 5.17 -0.80
N GLU A 74 17.21 4.60 0.23
CA GLU A 74 17.84 4.30 1.52
C GLU A 74 18.54 2.92 1.57
N GLY A 75 18.51 2.16 0.46
CA GLY A 75 19.18 0.86 0.35
C GLY A 75 18.47 -0.32 1.03
N VAL A 76 17.18 -0.19 1.36
CA VAL A 76 16.33 -1.30 1.80
C VAL A 76 15.97 -2.14 0.58
N SER A 77 16.47 -3.37 0.55
CA SER A 77 16.37 -4.33 -0.54
C SER A 77 15.15 -5.26 -0.40
N CYS A 78 15.00 -6.20 -1.35
CA CYS A 78 13.94 -7.19 -1.32
C CYS A 78 14.01 -8.06 -0.06
N ILE A 79 15.21 -8.52 0.32
CA ILE A 79 15.39 -9.48 1.41
C ILE A 79 15.20 -8.83 2.78
N ASP A 80 15.42 -7.52 2.92
CA ASP A 80 15.17 -6.82 4.19
C ASP A 80 13.68 -6.86 4.61
N CYS A 81 12.78 -7.11 3.66
CA CYS A 81 11.35 -7.28 3.92
C CYS A 81 10.88 -8.73 3.78
N HIS A 82 11.44 -9.47 2.83
CA HIS A 82 10.93 -10.79 2.44
C HIS A 82 11.66 -11.94 3.11
N GLU A 83 12.87 -11.75 3.62
CA GLU A 83 13.59 -12.81 4.34
C GLU A 83 12.87 -13.16 5.64
N VAL A 84 12.75 -14.46 5.91
CA VAL A 84 12.15 -14.99 7.14
C VAL A 84 12.99 -16.14 7.66
N GLU A 85 12.83 -16.46 8.93
CA GLU A 85 13.42 -17.66 9.53
C GLU A 85 12.95 -18.93 8.81
N ALA A 86 13.83 -19.92 8.70
CA ALA A 86 13.57 -21.16 7.97
C ALA A 86 12.40 -22.00 8.54
N ASP A 87 12.07 -21.83 9.82
CA ASP A 87 10.93 -22.48 10.48
C ASP A 87 9.67 -21.61 10.54
N SER A 88 9.67 -20.45 9.87
CA SER A 88 8.50 -19.59 9.74
C SER A 88 7.37 -20.33 9.02
N PRO A 89 6.10 -20.25 9.50
CA PRO A 89 4.97 -20.81 8.78
C PRO A 89 4.72 -20.12 7.42
N MET A 90 5.28 -18.93 7.20
CA MET A 90 5.17 -18.21 5.93
C MET A 90 6.39 -18.42 5.02
N ALA A 91 7.33 -19.28 5.42
CA ALA A 91 8.49 -19.64 4.61
C ALA A 91 8.02 -20.35 3.33
N LEU A 92 8.31 -19.75 2.19
CA LEU A 92 8.01 -20.34 0.90
C LEU A 92 8.89 -21.56 0.63
N SER A 93 8.28 -22.59 0.07
CA SER A 93 8.99 -23.76 -0.45
C SER A 93 8.46 -24.17 -1.82
N GLY A 94 9.31 -24.82 -2.62
CA GLY A 94 8.92 -25.31 -3.95
C GLY A 94 8.69 -24.22 -4.99
N VAL A 95 9.28 -23.03 -4.80
CA VAL A 95 9.21 -21.93 -5.76
C VAL A 95 10.21 -22.17 -6.89
N GLU A 96 9.73 -22.28 -8.12
CA GLU A 96 10.56 -22.46 -9.31
C GLU A 96 11.55 -21.29 -9.47
N GLY A 97 12.81 -21.60 -9.77
CA GLY A 97 13.87 -20.61 -9.95
C GLY A 97 14.48 -20.07 -8.64
N HIS A 98 14.03 -20.57 -7.49
CA HIS A 98 14.51 -20.18 -6.16
C HIS A 98 15.25 -21.33 -5.45
N GLU A 99 15.54 -22.42 -6.16
CA GLU A 99 16.11 -23.65 -5.58
C GLU A 99 17.53 -23.46 -5.03
N ASP A 100 18.27 -22.50 -5.58
CA ASP A 100 19.66 -22.20 -5.20
C ASP A 100 19.78 -21.06 -4.18
N LEU A 101 18.65 -20.55 -3.65
CA LEU A 101 18.69 -19.51 -2.63
C LEU A 101 19.26 -20.03 -1.31
N THR A 102 20.09 -19.20 -0.68
CA THR A 102 20.67 -19.46 0.65
C THR A 102 19.83 -18.89 1.79
N VAL A 103 18.87 -18.03 1.46
CA VAL A 103 17.93 -17.38 2.39
C VAL A 103 16.52 -17.96 2.20
N THR A 104 15.73 -17.95 3.26
CA THR A 104 14.32 -18.34 3.19
C THR A 104 13.48 -17.08 3.07
N VAL A 105 12.48 -17.07 2.19
CA VAL A 105 11.66 -15.89 1.92
C VAL A 105 10.18 -16.16 2.10
N SER A 106 9.40 -15.11 2.33
CA SER A 106 7.94 -15.13 2.31
C SER A 106 7.39 -14.22 1.22
N MET A 107 6.24 -14.60 0.64
CA MET A 107 5.48 -13.71 -0.25
C MET A 107 4.82 -12.56 0.53
N LEU A 108 4.42 -12.83 1.77
CA LEU A 108 3.67 -11.90 2.60
C LEU A 108 4.61 -11.17 3.57
N VAL A 109 4.54 -9.84 3.58
CA VAL A 109 5.28 -8.99 4.52
C VAL A 109 4.28 -8.39 5.51
N PRO A 110 4.11 -8.98 6.72
CA PRO A 110 3.16 -8.47 7.71
C PRO A 110 3.67 -7.17 8.38
N PRO A 111 2.79 -6.39 9.04
CA PRO A 111 3.18 -5.16 9.75
C PRO A 111 4.30 -5.34 10.77
N ALA A 112 4.47 -6.56 11.32
CA ALA A 112 5.54 -6.86 12.26
C ALA A 112 6.94 -6.66 11.66
N VAL A 113 7.14 -6.98 10.37
CA VAL A 113 8.42 -6.77 9.68
C VAL A 113 8.68 -5.28 9.51
N CYS A 114 7.66 -4.51 9.11
CA CYS A 114 7.76 -3.06 9.02
C CYS A 114 8.19 -2.43 10.37
N GLY A 115 7.72 -3.01 11.48
CA GLY A 115 7.98 -2.55 12.85
C GLY A 115 9.42 -2.69 13.31
N GLU A 116 10.27 -3.45 12.59
CA GLU A 116 11.70 -3.53 12.87
C GLU A 116 12.41 -2.19 12.64
N CYS A 117 11.85 -1.34 11.76
CA CYS A 117 12.33 0.00 11.48
C CYS A 117 11.28 1.10 11.80
N HIS A 118 9.99 0.79 11.72
CA HIS A 118 8.86 1.72 11.88
C HIS A 118 7.97 1.36 13.08
N GLU A 119 8.59 1.20 14.26
CA GLU A 119 7.90 0.78 15.49
C GLU A 119 6.70 1.68 15.83
N ASP A 120 6.90 2.99 15.80
CA ASP A 120 5.87 3.97 16.16
C ASP A 120 4.66 3.92 15.22
N GLU A 121 4.89 3.83 13.90
CA GLU A 121 3.83 3.76 12.91
C GLU A 121 3.01 2.47 13.04
N VAL A 122 3.67 1.34 13.28
CA VAL A 122 3.00 0.05 13.46
C VAL A 122 2.15 0.05 14.73
N VAL A 123 2.66 0.60 15.84
CA VAL A 123 1.87 0.77 17.07
C VAL A 123 0.65 1.64 16.82
N GLN A 124 0.79 2.74 16.09
CA GLN A 124 -0.33 3.62 15.74
C GLN A 124 -1.35 2.90 14.84
N ALA A 125 -0.89 2.14 13.84
CA ALA A 125 -1.74 1.39 12.93
C ALA A 125 -2.58 0.34 13.68
N HIS A 126 -1.97 -0.45 14.56
CA HIS A 126 -2.69 -1.45 15.37
C HIS A 126 -3.70 -0.83 16.34
N GLN A 127 -3.46 0.40 16.81
CA GLN A 127 -4.42 1.13 17.67
C GLN A 127 -5.53 1.81 16.87
N SER A 128 -5.38 1.91 15.55
CA SER A 128 -6.26 2.67 14.68
C SER A 128 -7.64 2.03 14.48
N GLY A 129 -8.55 2.82 13.91
CA GLY A 129 -9.84 2.32 13.45
C GLY A 129 -9.73 1.39 12.23
N HIS A 130 -8.67 1.52 11.42
CA HIS A 130 -8.49 0.71 10.21
C HIS A 130 -8.23 -0.76 10.56
N GLU A 131 -7.28 -1.03 11.46
CA GLU A 131 -7.04 -2.38 11.98
C GLU A 131 -8.30 -2.98 12.60
N ARG A 132 -8.97 -2.18 13.44
CA ARG A 132 -10.20 -2.61 14.12
C ARG A 132 -11.35 -2.87 13.15
N ALA A 133 -11.33 -2.29 11.95
CA ALA A 133 -12.38 -2.47 10.97
C ALA A 133 -12.35 -3.88 10.40
N GLY A 134 -11.18 -4.45 10.14
CA GLY A 134 -11.05 -5.84 9.68
C GLY A 134 -11.56 -6.83 10.73
N VAL A 135 -11.06 -6.73 11.96
CA VAL A 135 -11.49 -7.60 13.07
C VAL A 135 -13.00 -7.50 13.34
N GLN A 136 -13.61 -6.33 13.13
CA GLN A 136 -15.05 -6.14 13.33
C GLN A 136 -15.91 -6.76 12.24
N VAL A 137 -15.45 -6.75 10.98
CA VAL A 137 -16.19 -7.38 9.88
C VAL A 137 -16.29 -8.87 10.12
N GLU A 138 -15.19 -9.52 10.51
CA GLU A 138 -15.16 -10.95 10.81
C GLU A 138 -15.85 -11.29 12.14
N GLY A 139 -15.54 -10.56 13.22
CA GLY A 139 -15.90 -10.96 14.58
C GLY A 139 -17.28 -10.54 15.09
N LYS A 140 -18.02 -9.66 14.40
CA LYS A 140 -19.33 -9.19 14.87
C LYS A 140 -20.49 -9.91 14.19
N ASP A 141 -21.37 -10.52 14.99
CA ASP A 141 -22.63 -11.13 14.51
C ASP A 141 -23.47 -10.17 13.65
N SER A 142 -23.50 -8.88 13.99
CA SER A 142 -24.24 -7.88 13.20
C SER A 142 -23.65 -7.69 11.79
N MET A 143 -22.33 -7.79 11.65
CA MET A 143 -21.65 -7.70 10.36
C MET A 143 -21.86 -8.98 9.56
N GLN A 144 -21.71 -10.14 10.20
CA GLN A 144 -21.98 -11.44 9.59
C GLN A 144 -23.46 -11.55 9.13
N THR A 145 -24.40 -11.01 9.91
CA THR A 145 -25.82 -10.92 9.50
C THR A 145 -26.03 -9.99 8.31
N LEU A 146 -25.36 -8.84 8.29
CA LEU A 146 -25.41 -7.92 7.14
C LEU A 146 -24.92 -8.59 5.87
N ILE A 147 -23.73 -9.22 5.92
CA ILE A 147 -23.10 -9.91 4.80
C ILE A 147 -23.97 -11.06 4.33
N HIS A 148 -24.24 -12.05 5.19
CA HIS A 148 -24.84 -13.31 4.73
C HIS A 148 -26.36 -13.24 4.57
N THR A 149 -27.05 -12.43 5.37
CA THR A 149 -28.53 -12.40 5.38
C THR A 149 -29.09 -11.22 4.62
N HIS A 150 -28.62 -10.00 4.87
CA HIS A 150 -29.23 -8.80 4.26
C HIS A 150 -28.73 -8.56 2.84
N GLU A 151 -27.42 -8.59 2.62
CA GLU A 151 -26.81 -8.39 1.30
C GLU A 151 -26.74 -9.70 0.51
N GLY A 152 -26.32 -10.78 1.17
CA GLY A 152 -26.28 -12.14 0.63
C GLY A 152 -27.64 -12.83 0.51
N ARG A 153 -28.71 -12.19 1.03
CA ARG A 153 -30.11 -12.65 0.94
C ARG A 153 -30.35 -14.06 1.49
N GLY A 154 -29.48 -14.54 2.38
CA GLY A 154 -29.54 -15.90 2.92
C GLY A 154 -29.34 -16.99 1.86
N SER A 155 -28.68 -16.67 0.74
CA SER A 155 -28.40 -17.63 -0.32
C SER A 155 -27.45 -18.73 0.18
N GLU A 156 -27.82 -19.99 -0.04
CA GLU A 156 -26.99 -21.14 0.36
C GLU A 156 -25.63 -21.13 -0.36
N GLU A 157 -25.60 -20.69 -1.62
CA GLU A 157 -24.38 -20.68 -2.44
C GLU A 157 -23.67 -19.33 -2.43
N LEU A 158 -24.43 -18.22 -2.42
CA LEU A 158 -23.90 -16.88 -2.72
C LEU A 158 -24.04 -15.89 -1.55
N SER A 159 -24.33 -16.35 -0.34
CA SER A 159 -24.50 -15.45 0.81
C SER A 159 -23.26 -14.62 1.10
N ASN A 160 -22.06 -15.08 0.75
CA ASN A 160 -20.81 -14.35 0.98
C ASN A 160 -20.40 -13.42 -0.17
N ALA A 161 -21.18 -13.33 -1.26
CA ALA A 161 -20.74 -12.61 -2.46
C ALA A 161 -20.45 -11.11 -2.22
N SER A 162 -21.19 -10.46 -1.32
CA SER A 162 -20.93 -9.04 -1.00
C SER A 162 -19.65 -8.83 -0.22
N ASN A 163 -19.21 -9.80 0.58
CA ASN A 163 -17.92 -9.76 1.24
C ASN A 163 -16.79 -9.81 0.21
N GLU A 164 -16.80 -10.83 -0.64
CA GLU A 164 -15.76 -11.10 -1.65
C GLU A 164 -15.60 -9.97 -2.67
N THR A 165 -16.73 -9.38 -3.08
CA THR A 165 -16.75 -8.35 -4.14
C THR A 165 -16.77 -6.93 -3.61
N GLY A 166 -16.78 -6.72 -2.28
CA GLY A 166 -16.98 -5.40 -1.69
C GLY A 166 -16.35 -5.23 -0.33
N CYS A 167 -16.89 -5.87 0.70
CA CYS A 167 -16.52 -5.57 2.09
C CYS A 167 -15.02 -5.80 2.33
N MET A 168 -14.51 -6.97 1.93
CA MET A 168 -13.15 -7.38 2.23
C MET A 168 -12.09 -6.56 1.48
N GLN A 169 -12.45 -5.98 0.34
CA GLN A 169 -11.56 -5.13 -0.46
C GLN A 169 -11.15 -3.84 0.28
N CYS A 170 -11.96 -3.42 1.27
CA CYS A 170 -11.70 -2.26 2.12
C CYS A 170 -11.38 -2.63 3.57
N HIS A 171 -11.95 -3.73 4.07
CA HIS A 171 -11.82 -4.14 5.46
C HIS A 171 -10.73 -5.19 5.70
N GLY A 172 -10.19 -5.80 4.65
CA GLY A 172 -9.21 -6.88 4.75
C GLY A 172 -9.85 -8.26 4.92
N ILE A 173 -8.98 -9.26 4.93
CA ILE A 173 -9.29 -10.67 5.18
C ILE A 173 -8.22 -11.28 6.09
N THR A 174 -8.58 -12.34 6.79
CA THR A 174 -7.60 -13.32 7.28
C THR A 174 -7.00 -14.08 6.10
N ILE A 175 -5.68 -14.02 5.97
CA ILE A 175 -4.93 -14.81 4.99
C ILE A 175 -4.52 -16.12 5.67
N GLU A 176 -4.89 -17.25 5.09
CA GLU A 176 -4.42 -18.57 5.48
C GLU A 176 -3.27 -18.96 4.56
N VAL A 177 -2.21 -19.58 5.11
CA VAL A 177 -1.10 -20.10 4.30
C VAL A 177 -1.12 -21.62 4.32
N ASP A 178 -0.78 -22.24 3.20
CA ASP A 178 -0.66 -23.68 3.07
C ASP A 178 0.67 -24.21 3.64
N ASP A 179 0.85 -25.54 3.61
CA ASP A 179 2.06 -26.21 4.12
C ASP A 179 3.36 -25.80 3.37
N THR A 180 3.24 -25.08 2.24
CA THR A 180 4.36 -24.57 1.45
C THR A 180 4.57 -23.07 1.61
N GLY A 181 3.83 -22.42 2.51
CA GLY A 181 3.92 -20.99 2.80
C GLY A 181 3.19 -20.09 1.80
N HIS A 182 2.41 -20.66 0.88
CA HIS A 182 1.62 -19.90 -0.09
C HIS A 182 0.24 -19.53 0.49
N PRO A 183 -0.25 -18.29 0.27
CA PRO A 183 -1.61 -17.89 0.66
C PRO A 183 -2.71 -18.50 -0.22
#